data_AF-A0A0Q9L357-F1
#
_entry.id   AF-A0A0Q9L357-F1
#
_cell.length_a   1.000
_cell.length_b   1.000
_cell.length_c   1.000
_cell.angle_alpha   90.00
_cell.angle_beta   90.00
_cell.angle_gamma   90.00
#
_symmetry.space_group_name_H-M   'P 1'
#
loop_
_entity.id
_entity.type
_entity.pdbx_description
1 polymer ?
#
loop_
_entity_poly.entity_id
_entity_poly.type
_entity_poly.pdbx_seq_one_letter_code
_entity_poly.pdbx_strand_id
1 'polypeptide(L)'
;MKKASPFEIVAARCWNLLNEGKPFTPIFVLGVFLLYRMGEWSDTQFWSAAGLGLLITLPFFVIYYCFDFPLLLRNYLWLPLIAALLVWDHGSLSLYLLALGLFYFFTVYFWGTFYYHLRIGTSWWNFTRFWKLVLKNSDSTSGNAQEQMPKFLLLLFVWNHFYDVFYSIGSFEAFTAAADLHLLTPAIFAACLWLYSYVLHANLFDWKPAEAAPLTDKSGWPQSAINEKVIVIVIDGMRKERFEDANAPFLKKLRAEGTEYTQMETVYPARTVVCFSSMFTGTYPREHGIRSNMVWKLGIKVESIFDSLRKAGKKGRLLGIAHLIDSMGDDVESVTAVMHNDVADRNIIERAKRIMEEQNPDLLVAQLIGVDQTGHSRGVLYDEYVQKIEEADRLIEEFAGWLESRGMMNNTTLLVCADHGQADGIGGHGHLDEGERYVPFFMHGPFIKQGLRIDEKHSLISIAPTLAYLLGAPVPSSSRGTVLSDAMKTK
;
A
#
# COMPACT_ATOMS: atom_id res chain seq x y z
N MET A 1 21.55 -15.87 13.77
CA MET A 1 20.56 -14.79 14.01
C MET A 1 20.00 -14.96 15.41
N LYS A 2 20.05 -13.92 16.26
CA LYS A 2 19.36 -13.94 17.56
C LYS A 2 17.85 -13.95 17.30
N LYS A 3 17.09 -14.83 17.97
CA LYS A 3 15.63 -14.78 17.93
C LYS A 3 15.17 -13.48 18.59
N ALA A 4 14.17 -12.82 18.00
CA ALA A 4 13.52 -11.67 18.63
C ALA A 4 12.99 -12.07 20.01
N SER A 5 13.28 -11.23 20.99
CA SER A 5 12.77 -11.36 22.35
C SER A 5 11.24 -11.25 22.39
N PRO A 6 10.59 -11.81 23.42
CA PRO A 6 9.15 -11.64 23.61
C PRO A 6 8.71 -10.17 23.62
N PHE A 7 9.55 -9.29 24.18
CA PHE A 7 9.30 -7.84 24.17
C PHE A 7 9.28 -7.26 22.76
N GLU A 8 10.25 -7.60 21.92
CA GLU A 8 10.29 -7.14 20.52
C GLU A 8 9.09 -7.64 19.72
N ILE A 9 8.63 -8.88 19.96
CA ILE A 9 7.44 -9.44 19.31
C ILE A 9 6.18 -8.68 19.73
N VAL A 10 6.02 -8.41 21.04
CA VAL A 10 4.87 -7.65 21.54
C VAL A 10 4.91 -6.21 21.02
N ALA A 11 6.06 -5.55 21.06
CA ALA A 11 6.24 -4.21 20.53
C ALA A 11 5.92 -4.15 19.03
N ALA A 12 6.34 -5.14 18.24
CA ALA A 12 6.01 -5.23 16.81
C ALA A 12 4.51 -5.45 16.55
N ARG A 13 3.82 -6.20 17.41
CA ARG A 13 2.36 -6.39 17.29
C ARG A 13 1.59 -5.13 17.67
N CYS A 14 1.97 -4.48 18.77
CA CYS A 14 1.43 -3.18 19.16
C CYS A 14 1.68 -2.12 18.08
N TRP A 15 2.85 -2.18 17.44
CA TRP A 15 3.17 -1.34 16.29
C TRP A 15 2.19 -1.52 15.14
N ASN A 16 1.90 -2.75 14.71
CA ASN A 16 0.96 -2.98 13.60
C ASN A 16 -0.41 -2.34 13.89
N LEU A 17 -0.88 -2.45 15.13
CA LEU A 17 -2.14 -1.86 15.58
C LEU A 17 -2.10 -0.32 15.66
N LEU A 18 -0.94 0.28 15.94
CA LEU A 18 -0.78 1.73 16.05
C LEU A 18 -0.28 2.41 14.77
N ASN A 19 0.21 1.64 13.80
CA ASN A 19 0.67 2.14 12.50
C ASN A 19 -0.49 2.21 11.50
N GLU A 20 -1.44 1.29 11.59
CA GLU A 20 -2.65 1.31 10.76
C GLU A 20 -3.61 2.42 11.21
N GLY A 21 -4.12 3.18 10.25
CA GLY A 21 -5.00 4.33 10.53
C GLY A 21 -6.26 3.99 11.30
N LYS A 22 -6.95 2.93 10.87
CA LYS A 22 -8.25 2.51 11.42
C LYS A 22 -8.19 2.16 12.91
N PRO A 23 -7.26 1.31 13.36
CA PRO A 23 -7.09 1.04 14.79
C PRO A 23 -6.40 2.18 15.56
N PHE A 24 -5.58 3.00 14.90
CA PHE A 24 -4.88 4.09 15.60
C PHE A 24 -5.82 5.13 16.22
N THR A 25 -6.74 5.71 15.45
CA THR A 25 -7.63 6.78 15.94
C THR A 25 -8.35 6.40 17.24
N PRO A 26 -9.04 5.24 17.36
CA PRO A 26 -9.70 4.85 18.61
C PRO A 26 -8.70 4.69 19.75
N ILE A 27 -7.61 3.97 19.56
CA ILE A 27 -6.64 3.73 20.63
C ILE A 27 -6.05 5.04 21.14
N PHE A 28 -5.69 5.94 20.22
CA PHE A 28 -5.13 7.23 20.54
C PHE A 28 -6.12 8.11 21.32
N VAL A 29 -7.36 8.23 20.84
CA VAL A 29 -8.39 9.03 21.52
C VAL A 29 -8.70 8.49 22.91
N LEU A 30 -8.88 7.17 23.06
CA LEU A 30 -9.10 6.56 24.37
C LEU A 30 -7.92 6.83 25.33
N GLY A 31 -6.69 6.63 24.86
CA GLY A 31 -5.49 6.87 25.66
C GLY A 31 -5.35 8.33 26.10
N VAL A 32 -5.56 9.28 25.18
CA VAL A 32 -5.45 10.71 25.47
C VAL A 32 -6.55 11.16 26.44
N PHE A 33 -7.80 10.73 26.24
CA PHE A 33 -8.90 11.10 27.13
C PHE A 33 -8.64 10.63 28.57
N LEU A 34 -8.30 9.35 28.74
CA LEU A 34 -8.03 8.77 30.05
C LEU A 34 -6.82 9.42 30.73
N LEU A 35 -5.76 9.70 29.97
CA LEU A 35 -4.57 10.38 30.49
C LEU A 35 -4.87 11.83 30.90
N TYR A 36 -5.62 12.57 30.09
CA TYR A 36 -6.01 13.96 30.40
C TYR A 36 -6.79 14.05 31.71
N ARG A 37 -7.64 13.07 31.99
CA ARG A 37 -8.49 13.00 33.20
C ARG A 37 -7.93 12.10 34.30
N MET A 38 -6.64 11.76 34.27
CA MET A 38 -6.04 10.83 35.25
C MET A 38 -6.21 11.26 36.71
N GLY A 39 -6.31 12.57 36.98
CA GLY A 39 -6.54 13.12 38.31
C GLY A 39 -7.94 12.84 38.87
N GLU A 40 -8.90 12.45 38.02
CA GLU A 40 -10.30 12.20 38.38
C GLU A 40 -10.62 10.70 38.52
N TRP A 41 -9.67 9.80 38.25
CA TRP A 41 -9.92 8.35 38.21
C TRP A 41 -10.40 7.75 39.54
N SER A 42 -10.04 8.37 40.67
CA SER A 42 -10.50 7.95 42.00
C SER A 42 -11.92 8.39 42.31
N ASP A 43 -12.50 9.29 41.50
CA ASP A 43 -13.89 9.69 41.65
C ASP A 43 -14.83 8.57 41.17
N THR A 44 -15.79 8.21 42.01
CA THR A 44 -16.85 7.25 41.70
C THR A 44 -17.70 7.66 40.50
N GLN A 45 -17.88 8.96 40.24
CA GLN A 45 -18.67 9.48 39.12
C GLN A 45 -17.88 9.54 37.81
N PHE A 46 -16.54 9.54 37.87
CA PHE A 46 -15.70 9.65 36.67
C PHE A 46 -16.03 8.55 35.65
N TRP A 47 -16.11 7.28 36.10
CA TRP A 47 -16.29 6.16 35.18
C TRP A 47 -17.67 6.13 34.53
N SER A 48 -18.72 6.59 35.22
CA SER A 48 -20.06 6.69 34.64
C SER A 48 -20.14 7.84 33.63
N ALA A 49 -19.55 8.99 33.95
CA ALA A 49 -19.45 10.13 33.03
C ALA A 49 -18.62 9.79 31.77
N ALA A 50 -17.45 9.16 31.96
CA ALA A 50 -16.59 8.74 30.87
C ALA A 50 -17.28 7.70 29.98
N GLY A 51 -17.95 6.72 30.59
CA GLY A 51 -18.71 5.71 29.87
C GLY A 51 -19.85 6.29 29.04
N LEU A 52 -20.65 7.19 29.61
CA LEU A 52 -21.77 7.81 28.88
C LEU A 52 -21.29 8.73 27.75
N GLY A 53 -20.28 9.57 28.02
CA GLY A 53 -19.67 10.40 26.99
C GLY A 53 -19.09 9.58 25.84
N LEU A 54 -18.48 8.43 26.15
CA LEU A 54 -18.00 7.49 25.14
C LEU A 54 -19.14 6.92 24.31
N LEU A 55 -20.24 6.48 24.94
CA LEU A 55 -21.41 5.94 24.23
C LEU A 55 -21.98 6.95 23.22
N ILE A 56 -22.05 8.23 23.58
CA ILE A 56 -22.51 9.30 22.67
C ILE A 56 -21.50 9.53 21.54
N THR A 57 -20.21 9.32 21.80
CA THR A 57 -19.14 9.48 20.81
C THR A 57 -18.98 8.26 19.89
N LEU A 58 -19.47 7.07 20.27
CA LEU A 58 -19.33 5.82 19.49
C LEU A 58 -19.78 5.93 18.02
N PRO A 59 -20.92 6.57 17.67
CA PRO A 59 -21.31 6.74 16.26
C PRO A 59 -20.24 7.46 15.42
N PHE A 60 -19.52 8.43 16.01
CA PHE A 60 -18.46 9.17 15.34
C PHE A 60 -17.24 8.29 15.07
N PHE A 61 -16.85 7.45 16.05
CA PHE A 61 -15.82 6.42 15.84
C PHE A 61 -16.19 5.48 14.70
N VAL A 62 -17.44 5.01 14.67
CA VAL A 62 -17.92 4.12 13.61
C VAL A 62 -17.84 4.80 12.24
N ILE A 63 -18.26 6.06 12.12
CA ILE A 63 -18.16 6.81 10.86
C ILE A 63 -16.71 6.90 10.39
N TYR A 64 -15.78 7.32 11.25
CA TYR A 64 -14.36 7.43 10.87
C TYR A 64 -13.64 6.08 10.68
N TYR A 65 -14.23 4.98 11.17
CA TYR A 65 -13.76 3.63 10.87
C TYR A 65 -14.28 3.13 9.51
N CYS A 66 -15.52 3.49 9.16
CA CYS A 66 -16.16 3.11 7.89
C CYS A 66 -15.65 3.91 6.69
N PHE A 67 -15.28 5.18 6.89
CA PHE A 67 -14.84 6.10 5.84
C PHE A 67 -13.36 6.48 5.99
N ASP A 68 -12.58 6.21 4.95
CA ASP A 68 -11.17 6.59 4.82
C ASP A 68 -11.07 7.93 4.09
N PHE A 69 -10.21 8.85 4.52
CA PHE A 69 -10.11 10.18 3.88
C PHE A 69 -8.74 10.41 3.25
N PRO A 70 -8.34 9.59 2.25
CA PRO A 70 -7.00 9.65 1.67
C PRO A 70 -6.82 10.93 0.83
N LEU A 71 -5.54 11.22 0.51
CA LEU A 71 -5.17 12.32 -0.38
C LEU A 71 -5.82 13.65 0.02
N LEU A 72 -6.54 14.32 -0.89
CA LEU A 72 -7.16 15.62 -0.66
C LEU A 72 -8.47 15.55 0.14
N LEU A 73 -9.07 14.37 0.31
CA LEU A 73 -10.31 14.22 1.08
C LEU A 73 -10.12 14.60 2.55
N ARG A 74 -8.92 14.46 3.10
CA ARG A 74 -8.60 14.85 4.48
C ARG A 74 -8.80 16.34 4.77
N ASN A 75 -8.69 17.21 3.76
CA ASN A 75 -8.93 18.65 3.95
C ASN A 75 -10.36 18.94 4.42
N TYR A 76 -11.29 18.07 4.04
CA TYR A 76 -12.70 18.15 4.40
C TYR A 76 -13.00 17.70 5.84
N LEU A 77 -12.04 17.07 6.54
CA LEU A 77 -12.23 16.62 7.92
C LEU A 77 -12.22 17.76 8.94
N TRP A 78 -11.68 18.93 8.58
CA TRP A 78 -11.72 20.11 9.45
C TRP A 78 -13.14 20.70 9.57
N LEU A 79 -13.99 20.55 8.55
CA LEU A 79 -15.34 21.12 8.56
C LEU A 79 -16.23 20.51 9.67
N PRO A 80 -16.28 19.18 9.87
CA PRO A 80 -16.95 18.59 11.03
C PRO A 80 -16.45 19.11 12.38
N LEU A 81 -15.14 19.30 12.56
CA LEU A 81 -14.60 19.85 13.80
C LEU A 81 -15.08 21.27 14.05
N ILE A 82 -15.02 22.13 13.02
CA ILE A 82 -15.53 23.50 13.10
C ILE A 82 -17.03 23.50 13.40
N ALA A 83 -17.81 22.67 12.71
CA ALA A 83 -19.25 22.55 12.95
C ALA A 83 -19.55 22.11 14.38
N ALA A 84 -18.80 21.16 14.94
CA ALA A 84 -18.97 20.73 16.33
C ALA A 84 -18.68 21.87 17.32
N LEU A 85 -17.61 22.65 17.10
CA LEU A 85 -17.29 23.82 17.92
C LEU A 85 -18.35 24.92 17.85
N LEU A 86 -19.12 25.02 16.76
CA LEU A 86 -20.24 25.95 16.63
C LEU A 86 -21.53 25.43 17.29
N VAL A 87 -21.73 24.12 17.32
CA VAL A 87 -22.91 23.48 17.93
C VAL A 87 -22.77 23.39 19.44
N TRP A 88 -21.55 23.16 19.96
CA TRP A 88 -21.27 22.99 21.38
C TRP A 88 -20.22 24.01 21.86
N ASP A 89 -20.56 24.81 22.88
CA ASP A 89 -19.87 26.07 23.20
C ASP A 89 -18.54 25.95 23.99
N HIS A 90 -18.02 24.74 24.22
CA HIS A 90 -16.86 24.55 25.11
C HIS A 90 -15.83 23.55 24.57
N GLY A 91 -14.74 24.09 24.00
CA GLY A 91 -13.53 23.33 23.69
C GLY A 91 -12.49 23.45 24.82
N SER A 92 -11.72 22.39 25.05
CA SER A 92 -10.60 22.40 26.00
C SER A 92 -9.27 22.59 25.27
N LEU A 93 -8.69 23.79 25.36
CA LEU A 93 -7.40 24.09 24.76
C LEU A 93 -6.29 23.19 25.34
N SER A 94 -6.31 22.92 26.65
CA SER A 94 -5.36 22.02 27.30
C SER A 94 -5.45 20.59 26.80
N LEU A 95 -6.67 20.07 26.56
CA LEU A 95 -6.86 18.75 25.97
C LEU A 95 -6.28 18.68 24.56
N TYR A 96 -6.52 19.70 23.74
CA TYR A 96 -5.98 19.74 22.38
C TYR A 96 -4.46 19.85 22.35
N LEU A 97 -3.86 20.67 23.20
CA LEU A 97 -2.41 20.79 23.31
C LEU A 97 -1.77 19.47 23.77
N LEU A 98 -2.39 18.77 24.72
CA LEU A 98 -1.94 17.44 25.14
C LEU A 98 -2.04 16.43 23.99
N ALA A 99 -3.20 16.38 23.31
CA ALA A 99 -3.43 15.48 22.20
C ALA A 99 -2.41 15.70 21.06
N LEU A 100 -2.22 16.94 20.63
CA LEU A 100 -1.25 17.30 19.60
C LEU A 100 0.19 16.98 20.04
N GLY A 101 0.56 17.31 21.27
CA GLY A 101 1.88 17.03 21.83
C GLY A 101 2.20 15.54 21.84
N LEU A 102 1.26 14.71 22.32
CA LEU A 102 1.41 13.25 22.31
C LEU A 102 1.45 12.70 20.89
N PHE A 103 0.58 13.19 20.00
CA PHE A 103 0.52 12.74 18.61
C PHE A 103 1.87 12.95 17.91
N TYR A 104 2.43 14.16 17.98
CA TYR A 104 3.72 14.46 17.35
C TYR A 104 4.89 13.78 18.06
N PHE A 105 4.88 13.69 19.39
CA PHE A 105 5.90 12.93 20.12
C PHE A 105 5.93 11.48 19.65
N PHE A 106 4.78 10.81 19.58
CA PHE A 106 4.72 9.42 19.14
C PHE A 106 5.10 9.28 17.67
N THR A 107 4.46 10.01 16.77
CA THR A 107 4.68 9.85 15.32
C THR A 107 6.07 10.27 14.87
N VAL A 108 6.55 11.46 15.26
CA VAL A 108 7.81 12.02 14.76
C VAL A 108 9.01 11.48 15.52
N TYR A 109 8.94 11.43 16.86
CA TYR A 109 10.10 11.09 17.68
C TYR A 109 10.13 9.60 18.03
N PHE A 110 9.12 9.09 18.75
CA PHE A 110 9.13 7.72 19.24
C PHE A 110 9.15 6.70 18.09
N TRP A 111 8.28 6.89 17.11
CA TRP A 111 8.18 6.01 15.95
C TRP A 111 9.15 6.39 14.86
N GLY A 112 9.09 7.65 14.41
CA GLY A 112 9.92 8.12 13.31
C GLY A 112 11.42 8.10 13.57
N THR A 113 11.85 8.10 14.84
CA THR A 113 13.28 8.17 15.20
C THR A 113 13.71 7.03 16.08
N PHE A 114 13.15 6.90 17.27
CA PHE A 114 13.61 5.92 18.26
C PHE A 114 13.41 4.48 17.75
N TYR A 115 12.23 4.14 17.24
CA TYR A 115 11.96 2.80 16.70
C TYR A 115 12.82 2.45 15.48
N TYR A 116 12.91 3.34 14.48
CA TYR A 116 13.76 3.08 13.31
C TYR A 116 15.26 3.09 13.64
N HIS A 117 15.69 3.82 14.67
CA HIS A 117 17.06 3.74 15.17
C HIS A 117 17.34 2.33 15.69
N LEU A 118 16.44 1.78 16.50
CA LEU A 118 16.57 0.42 17.03
C LEU A 118 16.46 -0.67 15.95
N ARG A 119 15.57 -0.49 14.97
CA ARG A 119 15.29 -1.53 13.96
C ARG A 119 16.35 -1.64 12.87
N ILE A 120 16.80 -0.50 12.34
CA ILE A 120 17.66 -0.45 11.15
C ILE A 120 18.83 0.54 11.29
N GLY A 121 19.09 1.06 12.49
CA GLY A 121 20.27 1.90 12.75
C GLY A 121 20.21 3.31 12.14
N THR A 122 19.02 3.88 11.94
CA THR A 122 18.88 5.28 11.45
C THR A 122 19.46 6.29 12.44
N SER A 123 19.80 7.50 12.02
CA SER A 123 20.36 8.53 12.91
C SER A 123 19.35 9.00 13.97
N TRP A 124 19.81 9.41 15.16
CA TRP A 124 18.97 10.13 16.13
C TRP A 124 18.40 11.46 15.61
N TRP A 125 18.96 11.98 14.51
CA TRP A 125 18.43 13.15 13.80
C TRP A 125 17.31 12.82 12.79
N ASN A 126 16.87 11.55 12.71
CA ASN A 126 15.85 11.15 11.74
C ASN A 126 14.52 11.90 11.90
N PHE A 127 14.22 12.42 13.09
CA PHE A 127 13.02 13.21 13.37
C PHE A 127 12.89 14.41 12.42
N THR A 128 14.01 15.01 12.01
CA THR A 128 14.03 16.14 11.06
C THR A 128 13.50 15.77 9.68
N ARG A 129 13.69 14.52 9.26
CA ARG A 129 13.18 13.96 8.00
C ARG A 129 11.74 13.49 8.15
N PHE A 130 11.40 12.95 9.31
CA PHE A 130 10.10 12.33 9.56
C PHE A 130 8.93 13.33 9.60
N TRP A 131 9.19 14.60 9.90
CA TRP A 131 8.19 15.67 9.73
C TRP A 131 7.59 15.70 8.32
N LYS A 132 8.37 15.41 7.27
CA LYS A 132 7.85 15.34 5.90
C LYS A 132 6.85 14.19 5.74
N LEU A 133 7.10 13.03 6.34
CA LEU A 133 6.12 11.92 6.38
C LEU A 133 4.84 12.44 7.04
N VAL A 134 4.96 13.02 8.23
CA VAL A 134 3.79 13.41 9.01
C VAL A 134 2.88 14.43 8.30
N LEU A 135 3.49 15.31 7.50
CA LEU A 135 2.79 16.36 6.79
C LEU A 135 2.35 16.00 5.37
N LYS A 136 2.99 15.02 4.73
CA LYS A 136 2.75 14.71 3.30
C LYS A 136 2.27 13.29 3.00
N ASN A 137 2.27 12.37 3.97
CA ASN A 137 1.90 10.97 3.73
C ASN A 137 0.53 10.87 3.01
N SER A 138 0.49 10.17 1.87
CA SER A 138 -0.72 9.98 1.05
C SER A 138 -1.69 8.99 1.72
N ASP A 139 -1.15 8.05 2.49
CA ASP A 139 -1.92 6.99 3.12
C ASP A 139 -2.63 7.44 4.39
N SER A 140 -3.78 6.84 4.65
CA SER A 140 -4.56 7.03 5.89
C SER A 140 -3.91 6.43 7.14
N THR A 141 -2.59 6.26 7.21
CA THR A 141 -1.88 5.69 8.38
C THR A 141 -1.94 6.62 9.60
N SER A 142 -1.49 6.12 10.76
CA SER A 142 -1.33 6.96 11.96
C SER A 142 -0.33 8.11 11.78
N GLY A 143 0.59 7.96 10.83
CA GLY A 143 1.55 9.00 10.48
C GLY A 143 0.93 10.20 9.77
N ASN A 144 -0.26 10.08 9.17
CA ASN A 144 -0.86 11.17 8.39
C ASN A 144 -1.56 12.19 9.29
N ALA A 145 -0.86 13.26 9.69
CA ALA A 145 -1.42 14.28 10.57
C ALA A 145 -2.66 14.96 9.98
N GLN A 146 -2.67 15.21 8.66
CA GLN A 146 -3.76 15.91 8.01
C GLN A 146 -5.07 15.13 8.08
N GLU A 147 -5.01 13.79 8.12
CA GLU A 147 -6.20 12.95 8.35
C GLU A 147 -6.46 12.68 9.84
N GLN A 148 -5.42 12.36 10.61
CA GLN A 148 -5.60 11.91 11.98
C GLN A 148 -5.97 13.05 12.94
N MET A 149 -5.38 14.24 12.78
CA MET A 149 -5.63 15.35 13.71
C MET A 149 -7.08 15.79 13.73
N PRO A 150 -7.75 16.08 12.60
CA PRO A 150 -9.14 16.51 12.68
C PRO A 150 -10.05 15.44 13.28
N LYS A 151 -9.77 14.16 12.98
CA LYS A 151 -10.52 13.01 13.52
C LYS A 151 -10.38 12.93 15.04
N PHE A 152 -9.17 12.85 15.57
CA PHE A 152 -8.99 12.72 17.01
C PHE A 152 -9.42 13.97 17.77
N LEU A 153 -9.25 15.17 17.19
CA LEU A 153 -9.68 16.42 17.81
C LEU A 153 -11.21 16.49 17.93
N LEU A 154 -11.95 16.09 16.89
CA LEU A 154 -13.41 16.01 16.95
C LEU A 154 -13.87 14.98 17.98
N LEU A 155 -13.27 13.78 17.96
CA LEU A 155 -13.67 12.70 18.88
C LEU A 155 -13.38 13.07 20.34
N LEU A 156 -12.21 13.64 20.63
CA LEU A 156 -11.86 14.13 21.96
C LEU A 156 -12.79 15.27 22.39
N PHE A 157 -13.14 16.16 21.47
CA PHE A 157 -14.06 17.26 21.74
C PHE A 157 -15.44 16.76 22.16
N VAL A 158 -16.07 15.90 21.34
CA VAL A 158 -17.40 15.36 21.61
C VAL A 158 -17.40 14.57 22.92
N TRP A 159 -16.40 13.70 23.13
CA TRP A 159 -16.32 12.91 24.35
C TRP A 159 -16.13 13.80 25.58
N ASN A 160 -15.20 14.75 25.53
CA ASN A 160 -14.96 15.65 26.65
C ASN A 160 -16.17 16.53 26.96
N HIS A 161 -16.87 17.03 25.94
CA HIS A 161 -18.08 17.83 26.12
C HIS A 161 -19.16 17.04 26.87
N PHE A 162 -19.52 15.84 26.40
CA PHE A 162 -20.58 15.05 27.03
C PHE A 162 -20.15 14.43 28.37
N TYR A 163 -18.85 14.22 28.57
CA TYR A 163 -18.29 13.95 29.89
C TYR A 163 -18.59 15.10 30.85
N ASP A 164 -18.21 16.34 30.50
CA ASP A 164 -18.38 17.51 31.37
C ASP A 164 -19.87 17.79 31.66
N VAL A 165 -20.73 17.65 30.64
CA VAL A 165 -22.20 17.77 30.81
C VAL A 165 -22.72 16.75 31.81
N PHE A 166 -22.43 15.46 31.64
CA PHE A 166 -22.92 14.44 32.58
C PHE A 166 -22.29 14.57 33.97
N TYR A 167 -21.00 14.87 34.03
CA TYR A 167 -20.28 15.05 35.28
C TYR A 167 -20.88 16.21 36.10
N SER A 168 -21.24 17.32 35.44
CA SER A 168 -21.92 18.45 36.09
C SER A 168 -23.34 18.14 36.55
N ILE A 169 -24.07 17.28 35.83
CA ILE A 169 -25.47 16.94 36.12
C ILE A 169 -25.59 15.91 37.26
N GLY A 170 -24.65 14.98 37.40
CA GLY A 170 -24.64 14.05 38.53
C GLY A 170 -25.58 12.85 38.42
N SER A 171 -26.59 12.88 37.54
CA SER A 171 -27.58 11.81 37.42
C SER A 171 -28.06 11.57 35.99
N PHE A 172 -28.32 10.29 35.68
CA PHE A 172 -28.84 9.88 34.38
C PHE A 172 -30.27 10.38 34.12
N GLU A 173 -31.09 10.44 35.16
CA GLU A 173 -32.47 10.96 35.07
C GLU A 173 -32.47 12.44 34.66
N ALA A 174 -31.65 13.28 35.32
CA ALA A 174 -31.54 14.69 34.94
C ALA A 174 -30.84 14.87 33.58
N PHE A 175 -29.90 14.00 33.22
CA PHE A 175 -29.24 14.04 31.91
C PHE A 175 -30.25 13.81 30.79
N THR A 176 -31.13 12.83 30.96
CA THR A 176 -32.17 12.47 29.98
C THR A 176 -33.37 13.42 29.98
N ALA A 177 -33.57 14.22 31.04
CA ALA A 177 -34.59 15.25 31.08
C ALA A 177 -34.40 16.34 30.00
N ALA A 178 -33.16 16.54 29.52
CA ALA A 178 -32.83 17.39 28.38
C ALA A 178 -32.36 16.57 27.16
N ALA A 179 -33.06 15.46 26.88
CA ALA A 179 -32.73 14.53 25.79
C ALA A 179 -32.55 15.20 24.42
N ASP A 180 -33.29 16.26 24.11
CA ASP A 180 -33.14 16.99 22.85
C ASP A 180 -31.72 17.55 22.67
N LEU A 181 -31.17 18.12 23.73
CA LEU A 181 -29.81 18.67 23.72
C LEU A 181 -28.74 17.58 23.88
N HIS A 182 -28.98 16.62 24.77
CA HIS A 182 -27.95 15.68 25.21
C HIS A 182 -27.88 14.39 24.39
N LEU A 183 -28.96 14.02 23.69
CA LEU A 183 -29.06 12.77 22.93
C LEU A 183 -29.45 13.02 21.47
N LEU A 184 -30.48 13.84 21.21
CA LEU A 184 -30.96 14.08 19.85
C LEU A 184 -29.97 14.93 19.05
N THR A 185 -29.44 16.01 19.63
CA THR A 185 -28.44 16.87 18.97
C THR A 185 -27.18 16.10 18.51
N PRO A 186 -26.48 15.32 19.36
CA PRO A 186 -25.35 14.52 18.90
C PRO A 186 -25.75 13.42 17.91
N ALA A 187 -26.95 12.84 18.02
CA ALA A 187 -27.44 11.86 17.04
C ALA A 187 -27.69 12.49 15.65
N ILE A 188 -28.31 13.67 15.59
CA ILE A 188 -28.48 14.45 14.36
C ILE A 188 -27.12 14.82 13.78
N PHE A 189 -26.20 15.30 14.61
CA PHE A 189 -24.85 15.64 14.17
C PHE A 189 -24.13 14.42 13.57
N ALA A 190 -24.18 13.26 14.22
CA ALA A 190 -23.61 12.02 13.70
C ALA A 190 -24.27 11.61 12.36
N ALA A 191 -25.59 11.74 12.23
CA ALA A 191 -26.28 11.47 10.97
C ALA A 191 -25.85 12.43 9.85
N CYS A 192 -25.71 13.72 10.14
CA CYS A 192 -25.18 14.72 9.21
C CYS A 192 -23.73 14.43 8.83
N LEU A 193 -22.88 14.04 9.79
CA LEU A 193 -21.49 13.64 9.53
C LEU A 193 -21.40 12.39 8.67
N TRP A 194 -22.28 11.40 8.89
CA TRP A 194 -22.37 10.22 8.04
C TRP A 194 -22.77 10.60 6.62
N LEU A 195 -23.82 11.41 6.45
CA LEU A 195 -24.30 11.86 5.14
C LEU A 195 -23.22 12.68 4.42
N TYR A 196 -22.56 13.58 5.13
CA TYR A 196 -21.43 14.36 4.65
C TYR A 196 -20.31 13.46 4.14
N SER A 197 -19.89 12.48 4.96
CA SER A 197 -18.84 11.52 4.60
C SER A 197 -19.24 10.71 3.37
N TYR A 198 -20.49 10.24 3.32
CA TYR A 198 -21.04 9.52 2.17
C TYR A 198 -21.02 10.36 0.89
N VAL A 199 -21.50 11.62 0.94
CA VAL A 199 -21.54 12.53 -0.22
C VAL A 199 -20.12 12.83 -0.71
N LEU A 200 -19.16 13.07 0.18
CA LEU A 200 -17.76 13.26 -0.21
C LEU A 200 -17.23 12.03 -0.94
N HIS A 201 -17.49 10.82 -0.43
CA HIS A 201 -17.01 9.60 -1.05
C HIS A 201 -17.71 9.29 -2.38
N ALA A 202 -19.00 9.61 -2.48
CA ALA A 202 -19.76 9.38 -3.70
C ALA A 202 -19.35 10.33 -4.84
N ASN A 203 -18.87 11.54 -4.52
CA ASN A 203 -18.66 12.60 -5.53
C ASN A 203 -17.19 13.02 -5.70
N LEU A 204 -16.32 12.84 -4.70
CA LEU A 204 -14.94 13.30 -4.68
C LEU A 204 -13.91 12.16 -4.56
N PHE A 205 -14.37 10.90 -4.58
CA PHE A 205 -13.53 9.70 -4.67
C PHE A 205 -13.42 9.20 -6.12
N ASP A 206 -13.31 10.14 -7.07
CA ASP A 206 -13.28 9.91 -8.52
C ASP A 206 -11.87 9.57 -9.06
N TRP A 207 -10.85 9.64 -8.22
CA TRP A 207 -9.46 9.33 -8.59
C TRP A 207 -9.21 7.83 -8.78
N LYS A 208 -10.04 6.94 -8.19
CA LYS A 208 -9.94 5.49 -8.40
C LYS A 208 -10.35 5.17 -9.85
N PRO A 209 -9.47 4.55 -10.66
CA PRO A 209 -9.80 4.17 -12.03
C PRO A 209 -11.00 3.23 -12.09
N ALA A 210 -11.84 3.41 -13.12
CA ALA A 210 -12.92 2.49 -13.40
C ALA A 210 -12.34 1.13 -13.80
N GLU A 211 -12.84 0.06 -13.16
CA GLU A 211 -12.44 -1.31 -13.47
C GLU A 211 -12.96 -1.69 -14.87
N ALA A 212 -12.11 -2.33 -15.67
CA ALA A 212 -12.47 -2.78 -17.02
C ALA A 212 -13.67 -3.75 -17.01
N ALA A 213 -14.75 -3.40 -17.71
CA ALA A 213 -15.97 -4.20 -17.76
C ALA A 213 -15.89 -5.51 -18.58
N PRO A 214 -15.24 -5.57 -19.76
CA PRO A 214 -15.14 -6.83 -20.52
C PRO A 214 -14.08 -7.76 -19.93
N LEU A 215 -14.19 -9.06 -20.26
CA LEU A 215 -13.08 -9.99 -20.10
C LEU A 215 -12.05 -9.76 -21.21
N THR A 216 -10.82 -10.22 -20.99
CA THR A 216 -9.75 -10.20 -21.99
C THR A 216 -10.24 -10.80 -23.30
N ASP A 217 -10.04 -10.07 -24.39
CA ASP A 217 -10.33 -10.56 -25.73
C ASP A 217 -9.40 -11.73 -26.08
N LYS A 218 -10.00 -12.80 -26.59
CA LYS A 218 -9.33 -14.04 -27.02
C LYS A 218 -9.19 -14.12 -28.54
N SER A 219 -9.66 -13.10 -29.27
CA SER A 219 -9.47 -13.02 -30.71
C SER A 219 -7.96 -12.98 -31.04
N GLY A 220 -7.56 -13.72 -32.07
CA GLY A 220 -6.15 -13.78 -32.49
C GLY A 220 -5.20 -14.50 -31.50
N TRP A 221 -5.71 -15.26 -30.54
CA TRP A 221 -4.86 -16.02 -29.62
C TRP A 221 -3.93 -16.99 -30.35
N PRO A 222 -2.62 -17.04 -30.01
CA PRO A 222 -1.67 -17.82 -30.77
C PRO A 222 -1.90 -19.32 -30.57
N GLN A 223 -1.80 -20.08 -31.65
CA GLN A 223 -1.92 -21.54 -31.63
C GLN A 223 -0.70 -22.24 -31.01
N SER A 224 0.43 -21.54 -30.93
CA SER A 224 1.69 -22.03 -30.35
C SER A 224 2.42 -20.90 -29.64
N ALA A 225 3.31 -21.25 -28.71
CA ALA A 225 4.10 -20.27 -27.97
C ALA A 225 4.92 -19.39 -28.92
N ILE A 226 4.93 -18.08 -28.65
CA ILE A 226 5.77 -17.10 -29.36
C ILE A 226 7.18 -17.13 -28.78
N ASN A 227 7.27 -17.22 -27.45
CA ASN A 227 8.51 -17.35 -26.70
C ASN A 227 8.66 -18.74 -26.08
N GLU A 228 9.90 -19.21 -26.00
CA GLU A 228 10.23 -20.34 -25.12
C GLU A 228 10.18 -19.92 -23.65
N LYS A 229 10.65 -18.70 -23.36
CA LYS A 229 10.66 -18.18 -21.99
C LYS A 229 10.20 -16.72 -21.90
N VAL A 230 9.63 -16.40 -20.75
CA VAL A 230 9.40 -15.02 -20.33
C VAL A 230 9.98 -14.82 -18.94
N ILE A 231 10.78 -13.77 -18.78
CA ILE A 231 11.36 -13.37 -17.50
C ILE A 231 10.76 -12.02 -17.13
N VAL A 232 10.15 -11.96 -15.95
CA VAL A 232 9.52 -10.76 -15.40
C VAL A 232 10.35 -10.30 -14.22
N ILE A 233 10.94 -9.12 -14.30
CA ILE A 233 11.60 -8.46 -13.18
C ILE A 233 10.68 -7.35 -12.67
N VAL A 234 10.25 -7.48 -11.42
CA VAL A 234 9.44 -6.47 -10.73
C VAL A 234 10.35 -5.78 -9.72
N ILE A 235 10.64 -4.49 -9.95
CA ILE A 235 11.38 -3.65 -8.99
C ILE A 235 10.33 -2.99 -8.10
N ASP A 236 10.07 -3.60 -6.95
CA ASP A 236 9.00 -3.22 -6.02
C ASP A 236 9.10 -1.76 -5.63
N GLY A 237 7.97 -1.05 -5.68
CA GLY A 237 7.86 0.34 -5.25
C GLY A 237 8.69 1.34 -6.07
N MET A 238 9.21 0.99 -7.25
CA MET A 238 10.03 1.88 -8.08
C MET A 238 9.19 2.99 -8.72
N ARG A 239 9.29 4.20 -8.15
CA ARG A 239 8.67 5.42 -8.67
C ARG A 239 9.27 5.80 -10.02
N LYS A 240 8.40 6.02 -11.01
CA LYS A 240 8.79 6.29 -12.40
C LYS A 240 9.68 7.51 -12.57
N GLU A 241 9.35 8.62 -11.92
CA GLU A 241 10.15 9.85 -11.97
C GLU A 241 11.58 9.63 -11.47
N ARG A 242 11.73 8.89 -10.36
CA ARG A 242 13.04 8.62 -9.75
C ARG A 242 13.87 7.62 -10.56
N PHE A 243 13.23 6.77 -11.37
CA PHE A 243 13.92 5.95 -12.36
C PHE A 243 14.56 6.81 -13.47
N GLU A 244 13.93 7.92 -13.88
CA GLU A 244 14.54 8.84 -14.85
C GLU A 244 15.76 9.54 -14.27
N ASP A 245 15.73 9.88 -12.97
CA ASP A 245 16.87 10.49 -12.26
C ASP A 245 18.06 9.53 -12.04
N ALA A 246 17.78 8.23 -11.93
CA ALA A 246 18.80 7.22 -11.63
C ALA A 246 19.80 7.03 -12.78
N ASN A 247 21.08 6.83 -12.43
CA ASN A 247 22.08 6.35 -13.38
C ASN A 247 21.93 4.83 -13.61
N ALA A 248 20.90 4.44 -14.36
CA ALA A 248 20.54 3.05 -14.67
C ALA A 248 20.75 2.75 -16.16
N PRO A 249 22.01 2.67 -16.65
CA PRO A 249 22.31 2.53 -18.07
C PRO A 249 21.75 1.25 -18.70
N PHE A 250 21.75 0.13 -17.98
CA PHE A 250 21.28 -1.14 -18.52
C PHE A 250 19.77 -1.15 -18.74
N LEU A 251 19.00 -0.76 -17.72
CA LEU A 251 17.54 -0.63 -17.80
C LEU A 251 17.13 0.42 -18.82
N LYS A 252 17.81 1.57 -18.88
CA LYS A 252 17.55 2.61 -19.88
C LYS A 252 17.85 2.12 -21.30
N LYS A 253 18.89 1.29 -21.49
CA LYS A 253 19.17 0.63 -22.77
C LYS A 253 18.06 -0.36 -23.14
N LEU A 254 17.67 -1.27 -22.23
CA LEU A 254 16.56 -2.22 -22.48
C LEU A 254 15.26 -1.52 -22.86
N ARG A 255 14.96 -0.40 -22.20
CA ARG A 255 13.80 0.44 -22.51
C ARG A 255 13.91 1.05 -23.91
N ALA A 256 15.06 1.62 -24.26
CA ALA A 256 15.29 2.27 -25.56
C ALA A 256 15.31 1.28 -26.73
N GLU A 257 15.87 0.09 -26.52
CA GLU A 257 15.97 -0.98 -27.52
C GLU A 257 14.73 -1.90 -27.54
N GLY A 258 13.78 -1.69 -26.64
CA GLY A 258 12.55 -2.47 -26.50
C GLY A 258 11.28 -1.70 -26.85
N THR A 259 10.16 -2.12 -26.25
CA THR A 259 8.90 -1.38 -26.27
C THR A 259 8.58 -0.87 -24.86
N GLU A 260 8.38 0.43 -24.71
CA GLU A 260 7.97 1.09 -23.47
C GLU A 260 6.46 1.38 -23.48
N TYR A 261 5.79 1.08 -22.37
CA TYR A 261 4.43 1.56 -22.12
C TYR A 261 4.50 2.72 -21.12
N THR A 262 4.35 3.95 -21.62
CA THR A 262 4.60 5.15 -20.81
C THR A 262 3.47 5.43 -19.82
N GLN A 263 2.25 4.98 -20.10
CA GLN A 263 1.07 5.15 -19.25
C GLN A 263 0.61 3.82 -18.64
N MET A 264 1.55 3.05 -18.07
CA MET A 264 1.23 1.83 -17.33
C MET A 264 0.80 2.16 -15.90
N GLU A 265 -0.46 1.91 -15.59
CA GLU A 265 -1.10 2.20 -14.32
C GLU A 265 -1.14 0.98 -13.40
N THR A 266 -0.85 1.18 -12.12
CA THR A 266 -1.03 0.14 -11.08
C THR A 266 -2.52 -0.15 -10.81
N VAL A 267 -2.82 -0.95 -9.78
CA VAL A 267 -4.17 -1.28 -9.34
C VAL A 267 -4.46 -0.67 -7.97
N TYR A 268 -5.75 -0.46 -7.67
CA TYR A 268 -6.16 0.03 -6.36
C TYR A 268 -6.69 -1.09 -5.45
N PRO A 269 -6.23 -1.19 -4.18
CA PRO A 269 -5.17 -0.39 -3.56
C PRO A 269 -3.77 -0.79 -4.06
N ALA A 270 -2.89 0.22 -4.21
CA ALA A 270 -1.52 0.08 -4.72
C ALA A 270 -0.58 -0.53 -3.66
N ARG A 271 -0.83 -1.80 -3.30
CA ARG A 271 -0.08 -2.54 -2.29
C ARG A 271 0.50 -3.81 -2.91
N THR A 272 1.72 -4.16 -2.56
CA THR A 272 2.46 -5.28 -3.15
C THR A 272 1.64 -6.56 -3.38
N VAL A 273 1.06 -7.16 -2.34
CA VAL A 273 0.34 -8.45 -2.48
C VAL A 273 -0.90 -8.31 -3.36
N VAL A 274 -1.56 -7.14 -3.29
CA VAL A 274 -2.72 -6.81 -4.12
C VAL A 274 -2.31 -6.65 -5.58
N CYS A 275 -1.25 -5.87 -5.84
CA CYS A 275 -0.73 -5.60 -7.18
C CYS A 275 -0.24 -6.88 -7.84
N PHE A 276 0.58 -7.67 -7.16
CA PHE A 276 1.04 -8.97 -7.65
C PHE A 276 -0.14 -9.91 -7.96
N SER A 277 -1.14 -9.99 -7.08
CA SER A 277 -2.35 -10.80 -7.34
C SER A 277 -3.06 -10.34 -8.61
N SER A 278 -3.23 -9.03 -8.80
CA SER A 278 -3.86 -8.47 -9.99
C SER A 278 -3.01 -8.66 -11.26
N MET A 279 -1.69 -8.47 -11.19
CA MET A 279 -0.75 -8.66 -12.29
C MET A 279 -0.79 -10.09 -12.82
N PHE A 280 -0.87 -11.08 -11.93
CA PHE A 280 -0.76 -12.50 -12.29
C PHE A 280 -2.10 -13.24 -12.42
N THR A 281 -3.23 -12.61 -12.07
CA THR A 281 -4.58 -13.07 -12.46
C THR A 281 -5.15 -12.29 -13.65
N GLY A 282 -4.61 -11.09 -13.88
CA GLY A 282 -5.10 -10.12 -14.85
C GLY A 282 -6.49 -9.58 -14.53
N THR A 283 -6.86 -9.53 -13.25
CA THR A 283 -8.16 -9.02 -12.79
C THR A 283 -8.01 -8.19 -11.51
N TYR A 284 -9.10 -7.62 -11.01
CA TYR A 284 -9.06 -6.66 -9.90
C TYR A 284 -9.25 -7.31 -8.52
N PRO A 285 -8.92 -6.60 -7.42
CA PRO A 285 -9.07 -7.07 -6.04
C PRO A 285 -10.46 -7.54 -5.66
N ARG A 286 -11.49 -7.04 -6.35
CA ARG A 286 -12.86 -7.48 -6.16
C ARG A 286 -13.05 -8.94 -6.58
N GLU A 287 -12.49 -9.35 -7.71
CA GLU A 287 -12.56 -10.71 -8.25
C GLU A 287 -11.59 -11.67 -7.57
N HIS A 288 -10.29 -11.37 -7.55
CA HIS A 288 -9.30 -12.30 -7.00
C HIS A 288 -9.33 -12.39 -5.46
N GLY A 289 -9.97 -11.41 -4.80
CA GLY A 289 -10.29 -11.46 -3.37
C GLY A 289 -9.20 -10.96 -2.42
N ILE A 290 -8.04 -10.54 -2.92
CA ILE A 290 -6.94 -9.99 -2.13
C ILE A 290 -7.04 -8.48 -2.13
N ARG A 291 -7.30 -7.86 -0.98
CA ARG A 291 -7.57 -6.41 -0.85
C ARG A 291 -6.62 -5.68 0.09
N SER A 292 -5.70 -6.41 0.71
CA SER A 292 -4.69 -5.91 1.65
C SER A 292 -3.49 -6.85 1.62
N ASN A 293 -2.35 -6.37 2.09
CA ASN A 293 -1.18 -7.21 2.36
C ASN A 293 -1.44 -8.20 3.53
N MET A 294 -2.43 -7.92 4.38
CA MET A 294 -2.89 -8.86 5.40
C MET A 294 -3.94 -9.81 4.83
N VAL A 295 -3.50 -11.02 4.50
CA VAL A 295 -4.33 -12.07 3.91
C VAL A 295 -4.92 -12.94 5.02
N TRP A 296 -6.18 -12.69 5.38
CA TRP A 296 -6.88 -13.47 6.42
C TRP A 296 -7.30 -14.87 5.96
N LYS A 297 -7.46 -15.05 4.64
CA LYS A 297 -7.81 -16.32 4.00
C LYS A 297 -6.84 -16.58 2.86
N LEU A 298 -6.08 -17.66 2.97
CA LEU A 298 -5.05 -18.04 2.00
C LEU A 298 -5.65 -18.32 0.62
N GLY A 299 -4.90 -17.95 -0.42
CA GLY A 299 -5.19 -18.19 -1.83
C GLY A 299 -6.05 -17.12 -2.50
N ILE A 300 -5.71 -16.79 -3.75
CA ILE A 300 -6.59 -16.08 -4.68
C ILE A 300 -7.85 -16.92 -5.02
N LYS A 301 -8.96 -16.24 -5.35
CA LYS A 301 -10.26 -16.87 -5.66
C LYS A 301 -10.47 -17.26 -7.12
N VAL A 302 -9.52 -16.89 -7.99
CA VAL A 302 -9.61 -17.02 -9.45
C VAL A 302 -8.33 -17.64 -9.98
N GLU A 303 -8.35 -18.06 -11.24
CA GLU A 303 -7.16 -18.60 -11.89
C GLU A 303 -6.08 -17.53 -12.08
N SER A 304 -4.84 -17.95 -11.91
CA SER A 304 -3.64 -17.19 -12.25
C SER A 304 -3.03 -17.61 -13.60
N ILE A 305 -2.00 -16.89 -14.02
CA ILE A 305 -1.12 -17.30 -15.12
C ILE A 305 -0.47 -18.65 -14.82
N PHE A 306 -0.15 -18.99 -13.57
CA PHE A 306 0.48 -20.26 -13.23
C PHE A 306 -0.46 -21.45 -13.44
N ASP A 307 -1.75 -21.29 -13.13
CA ASP A 307 -2.79 -22.27 -13.47
C ASP A 307 -2.89 -22.45 -14.99
N SER A 308 -2.82 -21.34 -15.71
CA SER A 308 -2.88 -21.34 -17.18
C SER A 308 -1.67 -22.05 -17.80
N LEU A 309 -0.47 -21.83 -17.27
CA LEU A 309 0.75 -22.52 -17.71
C LEU A 309 0.66 -24.03 -17.44
N ARG A 310 0.15 -24.46 -16.28
CA ARG A 310 -0.07 -25.88 -15.98
C ARG A 310 -0.98 -26.55 -17.01
N LYS A 311 -2.06 -25.88 -17.43
CA LYS A 311 -2.97 -26.38 -18.48
C LYS A 311 -2.28 -26.56 -19.84
N ALA A 312 -1.24 -25.77 -20.11
CA ALA A 312 -0.42 -25.86 -21.32
C ALA A 312 0.83 -26.75 -21.16
N GLY A 313 0.99 -27.45 -20.03
CA GLY A 313 2.16 -28.27 -19.75
C GLY A 313 3.45 -27.47 -19.49
N LYS A 314 3.33 -26.19 -19.15
CA LYS A 314 4.43 -25.25 -18.91
C LYS A 314 4.68 -25.02 -17.42
N LYS A 315 5.90 -24.61 -17.09
CA LYS A 315 6.35 -24.35 -15.71
C LYS A 315 6.50 -22.86 -15.46
N GLY A 316 5.90 -22.37 -14.36
CA GLY A 316 6.09 -21.01 -13.88
C GLY A 316 6.60 -20.98 -12.44
N ARG A 317 7.43 -19.99 -12.11
CA ARG A 317 7.90 -19.71 -10.75
C ARG A 317 7.87 -18.23 -10.44
N LEU A 318 7.42 -17.90 -9.24
CA LEU A 318 7.50 -16.57 -8.66
C LEU A 318 8.50 -16.57 -7.51
N LEU A 319 9.56 -15.80 -7.64
CA LEU A 319 10.53 -15.55 -6.58
C LEU A 319 10.22 -14.19 -5.95
N GLY A 320 9.85 -14.16 -4.68
CA GLY A 320 9.50 -12.91 -4.00
C GLY A 320 9.36 -13.03 -2.48
N ILE A 321 8.72 -12.03 -1.86
CA ILE A 321 8.54 -11.99 -0.40
C ILE A 321 7.59 -13.10 0.08
N ALA A 322 7.78 -13.54 1.33
CA ALA A 322 6.97 -14.59 1.93
C ALA A 322 5.45 -14.30 1.93
N HIS A 323 5.04 -13.02 2.01
CA HIS A 323 3.62 -12.64 1.95
C HIS A 323 2.94 -13.00 0.63
N LEU A 324 3.69 -13.21 -0.45
CA LEU A 324 3.13 -13.67 -1.72
C LEU A 324 2.70 -15.14 -1.66
N ILE A 325 3.29 -15.96 -0.78
CA ILE A 325 2.85 -17.35 -0.54
C ILE A 325 1.37 -17.37 -0.12
N ASP A 326 0.97 -16.42 0.73
CA ASP A 326 -0.40 -16.35 1.23
C ASP A 326 -1.43 -16.15 0.11
N SER A 327 -1.03 -15.56 -1.02
CA SER A 327 -1.89 -15.31 -2.19
C SER A 327 -1.73 -16.34 -3.30
N MET A 328 -0.50 -16.77 -3.61
CA MET A 328 -0.16 -17.52 -4.82
C MET A 328 0.32 -18.96 -4.54
N GLY A 329 0.41 -19.37 -3.26
CA GLY A 329 0.67 -20.75 -2.86
C GLY A 329 2.01 -21.32 -3.35
N ASP A 330 1.99 -22.58 -3.78
CA ASP A 330 3.18 -23.37 -4.16
C ASP A 330 3.92 -22.85 -5.41
N ASP A 331 3.32 -21.89 -6.14
CA ASP A 331 3.97 -21.23 -7.27
C ASP A 331 5.04 -20.21 -6.82
N VAL A 332 5.07 -19.89 -5.52
CA VAL A 332 6.01 -18.95 -4.90
C VAL A 332 7.18 -19.66 -4.25
N GLU A 333 8.38 -19.31 -4.66
CA GLU A 333 9.57 -19.49 -3.86
C GLU A 333 9.86 -18.22 -3.06
N SER A 334 9.76 -18.30 -1.73
CA SER A 334 10.00 -17.12 -0.90
C SER A 334 11.47 -16.91 -0.56
N VAL A 335 11.89 -15.65 -0.58
CA VAL A 335 13.04 -15.16 0.20
C VAL A 335 12.56 -14.45 1.46
N THR A 336 13.32 -14.59 2.55
CA THR A 336 12.97 -13.92 3.82
C THR A 336 13.19 -12.42 3.70
N ALA A 337 12.14 -11.62 3.97
CA ALA A 337 12.21 -10.16 4.00
C ALA A 337 12.99 -9.59 5.21
N VAL A 338 13.34 -10.43 6.18
CA VAL A 338 14.13 -10.09 7.38
C VAL A 338 15.62 -10.29 7.10
N MET A 339 16.17 -9.46 6.23
CA MET A 339 17.61 -9.41 5.91
C MET A 339 18.05 -7.94 5.83
N HIS A 340 19.35 -7.68 5.94
CA HIS A 340 19.86 -6.33 5.68
C HIS A 340 19.56 -5.94 4.22
N ASN A 341 19.01 -4.75 4.04
CA ASN A 341 18.55 -4.22 2.75
C ASN A 341 19.67 -4.24 1.67
N ASP A 342 20.93 -4.13 2.08
CA ASP A 342 22.09 -4.10 1.19
C ASP A 342 22.47 -5.45 0.57
N VAL A 343 21.81 -6.55 0.98
CA VAL A 343 22.07 -7.89 0.41
C VAL A 343 20.80 -8.57 -0.11
N ALA A 344 19.62 -7.97 0.06
CA ALA A 344 18.35 -8.59 -0.27
C ALA A 344 18.24 -8.90 -1.77
N ASP A 345 18.40 -7.88 -2.62
CA ASP A 345 18.26 -8.01 -4.08
C ASP A 345 19.36 -8.90 -4.68
N ARG A 346 20.58 -8.83 -4.14
CA ARG A 346 21.68 -9.74 -4.49
C ARG A 346 21.29 -11.21 -4.24
N ASN A 347 20.72 -11.52 -3.09
CA ASN A 347 20.28 -12.88 -2.78
C ASN A 347 19.11 -13.35 -3.66
N ILE A 348 18.22 -12.43 -4.02
CA ILE A 348 17.13 -12.70 -4.98
C ILE A 348 17.72 -13.07 -6.35
N ILE A 349 18.67 -12.31 -6.88
CA ILE A 349 19.32 -12.65 -8.17
C ILE A 349 20.06 -13.98 -8.09
N GLU A 350 20.78 -14.26 -7.01
CA GLU A 350 21.46 -15.56 -6.85
C GLU A 350 20.47 -16.73 -6.76
N ARG A 351 19.31 -16.54 -6.08
CA ARG A 351 18.27 -17.57 -6.07
C ARG A 351 17.60 -17.71 -7.45
N ALA A 352 17.38 -16.62 -8.17
CA ALA A 352 16.84 -16.65 -9.53
C ALA A 352 17.74 -17.48 -10.47
N LYS A 353 19.07 -17.28 -10.41
CA LYS A 353 20.04 -18.12 -11.15
C LYS A 353 19.88 -19.60 -10.81
N ARG A 354 19.80 -19.96 -9.51
CA ARG A 354 19.60 -21.36 -9.08
C ARG A 354 18.28 -21.95 -9.56
N ILE A 355 17.18 -21.19 -9.51
CA ILE A 355 15.88 -21.65 -10.04
C ILE A 355 15.99 -21.94 -11.54
N MET A 356 16.68 -21.08 -12.30
CA MET A 356 16.92 -21.30 -13.73
C MET A 356 17.76 -22.56 -14.00
N GLU A 357 18.74 -22.86 -13.15
CA GLU A 357 19.56 -24.09 -13.27
C GLU A 357 18.81 -25.36 -12.86
N GLU A 358 18.12 -25.33 -11.72
CA GLU A 358 17.48 -26.49 -11.10
C GLU A 358 16.16 -26.85 -11.76
N GLN A 359 15.38 -25.85 -12.18
CA GLN A 359 13.97 -26.02 -12.59
C GLN A 359 13.70 -25.55 -14.01
N ASN A 360 14.49 -24.60 -14.50
CA ASN A 360 14.45 -24.05 -15.85
C ASN A 360 13.02 -23.70 -16.33
N PRO A 361 12.26 -22.86 -15.57
CA PRO A 361 10.86 -22.59 -15.89
C PRO A 361 10.68 -21.85 -17.23
N ASP A 362 9.48 -21.96 -17.82
CA ASP A 362 9.04 -21.16 -18.98
C ASP A 362 8.73 -19.72 -18.56
N LEU A 363 8.20 -19.52 -17.34
CA LEU A 363 7.98 -18.20 -16.73
C LEU A 363 8.77 -18.09 -15.43
N LEU A 364 9.67 -17.12 -15.34
CA LEU A 364 10.27 -16.70 -14.07
C LEU A 364 9.84 -15.28 -13.75
N VAL A 365 9.24 -15.08 -12.58
CA VAL A 365 9.00 -13.76 -11.98
C VAL A 365 9.99 -13.57 -10.85
N ALA A 366 10.74 -12.47 -10.82
CA ALA A 366 11.63 -12.11 -9.72
C ALA A 366 11.28 -10.71 -9.19
N GLN A 367 10.94 -10.64 -7.91
CA GLN A 367 10.67 -9.39 -7.18
C GLN A 367 11.95 -8.90 -6.49
N LEU A 368 12.47 -7.75 -6.90
CA LEU A 368 13.50 -7.00 -6.18
C LEU A 368 12.82 -6.05 -5.21
N ILE A 369 13.26 -6.03 -3.94
CA ILE A 369 12.56 -5.37 -2.83
C ILE A 369 13.32 -4.17 -2.26
N GLY A 370 14.58 -3.98 -2.64
CA GLY A 370 15.46 -3.00 -2.02
C GLY A 370 15.01 -1.55 -2.20
N VAL A 371 14.36 -1.25 -3.34
CA VAL A 371 13.84 0.10 -3.65
C VAL A 371 12.67 0.45 -2.73
N ASP A 372 11.63 -0.39 -2.69
CA ASP A 372 10.46 -0.18 -1.81
C ASP A 372 10.86 -0.07 -0.33
N GLN A 373 11.68 -1.00 0.18
CA GLN A 373 12.16 -0.99 1.58
C GLN A 373 12.90 0.30 1.93
N THR A 374 13.69 0.84 1.00
CA THR A 374 14.40 2.10 1.19
C THR A 374 13.43 3.27 1.18
N GLY A 375 12.44 3.23 0.30
CA GLY A 375 11.34 4.18 0.29
C GLY A 375 10.55 4.24 1.60
N HIS A 376 10.27 3.09 2.20
CA HIS A 376 9.60 2.99 3.50
C HIS A 376 10.42 3.49 4.69
N SER A 377 11.75 3.55 4.56
CA SER A 377 12.63 3.91 5.69
C SER A 377 13.28 5.29 5.54
N ARG A 378 13.54 5.71 4.31
CA ARG A 378 14.24 6.96 3.96
C ARG A 378 13.36 7.91 3.16
N GLY A 379 12.52 7.36 2.29
CA GLY A 379 11.64 8.13 1.40
C GLY A 379 12.22 8.37 0.01
N VAL A 380 11.34 8.69 -0.94
CA VAL A 380 11.65 8.72 -2.39
C VAL A 380 12.55 9.88 -2.82
N LEU A 381 12.60 10.94 -2.03
CA LEU A 381 13.31 12.19 -2.36
C LEU A 381 14.80 12.19 -1.98
N TYR A 382 15.31 11.08 -1.46
CA TYR A 382 16.69 10.99 -0.98
C TYR A 382 17.55 10.14 -1.92
N ASP A 383 18.85 10.42 -1.94
CA ASP A 383 19.81 9.75 -2.83
C ASP A 383 19.86 8.24 -2.59
N GLU A 384 19.66 7.79 -1.34
CA GLU A 384 19.63 6.37 -1.00
C GLU A 384 18.56 5.60 -1.80
N TYR A 385 17.42 6.22 -2.11
CA TYR A 385 16.36 5.60 -2.91
C TYR A 385 16.79 5.44 -4.37
N VAL A 386 17.42 6.46 -4.95
CA VAL A 386 17.94 6.44 -6.32
C VAL A 386 19.08 5.44 -6.45
N GLN A 387 20.00 5.40 -5.48
CA GLN A 387 21.11 4.45 -5.42
C GLN A 387 20.63 2.99 -5.44
N LYS A 388 19.46 2.70 -4.86
CA LYS A 388 18.87 1.35 -4.90
C LYS A 388 18.31 0.99 -6.27
N ILE A 389 17.80 1.96 -7.03
CA ILE A 389 17.44 1.76 -8.44
C ILE A 389 18.71 1.45 -9.26
N GLU A 390 19.81 2.18 -9.02
CA GLU A 390 21.10 1.93 -9.67
C GLU A 390 21.72 0.58 -9.27
N GLU A 391 21.49 0.12 -8.03
CA GLU A 391 21.88 -1.22 -7.59
C GLU A 391 21.09 -2.31 -8.31
N ALA A 392 19.76 -2.14 -8.41
CA ALA A 392 18.90 -3.03 -9.17
C ALA A 392 19.31 -3.11 -10.64
N ASP A 393 19.66 -1.99 -11.28
CA ASP A 393 20.17 -1.93 -12.66
C ASP A 393 21.38 -2.86 -12.87
N ARG A 394 22.42 -2.74 -12.03
CA ARG A 394 23.63 -3.58 -12.10
C ARG A 394 23.33 -5.06 -11.86
N LEU A 395 22.43 -5.35 -10.91
CA LEU A 395 22.03 -6.72 -10.58
C LEU A 395 21.26 -7.39 -11.73
N ILE A 396 20.40 -6.63 -12.40
CA ILE A 396 19.63 -7.10 -13.55
C ILE A 396 20.53 -7.27 -14.78
N GLU A 397 21.50 -6.37 -14.99
CA GLU A 397 22.54 -6.53 -16.03
C GLU A 397 23.31 -7.84 -15.85
N GLU A 398 23.79 -8.09 -14.64
CA GLU A 398 24.53 -9.31 -14.31
C GLU A 398 23.68 -10.57 -14.54
N PHE A 399 22.41 -10.54 -14.15
CA PHE A 399 21.50 -11.66 -14.36
C PHE A 399 21.21 -11.91 -15.84
N ALA A 400 20.94 -10.85 -16.60
CA ALA A 400 20.70 -10.93 -18.04
C ALA A 400 21.93 -11.45 -18.80
N GLY A 401 23.12 -10.96 -18.48
CA GLY A 401 24.38 -11.45 -19.05
C GLY A 401 24.65 -12.92 -18.71
N TRP A 402 24.33 -13.33 -17.47
CA TRP A 402 24.41 -14.74 -17.08
C TRP A 402 23.47 -15.63 -17.90
N LEU A 403 22.21 -15.21 -18.11
CA LEU A 403 21.26 -15.93 -18.97
C LEU A 403 21.74 -16.01 -20.42
N GLU A 404 22.25 -14.90 -20.96
CA GLU A 404 22.78 -14.81 -22.32
C GLU A 404 23.95 -15.77 -22.54
N SER A 405 24.92 -15.80 -21.62
CA SER A 405 26.07 -16.73 -21.67
C SER A 405 25.69 -18.21 -21.66
N ARG A 406 24.45 -18.54 -21.27
CA ARG A 406 23.88 -19.90 -21.26
C ARG A 406 22.92 -20.15 -22.42
N GLY A 407 22.81 -19.22 -23.37
CA GLY A 407 21.89 -19.29 -24.51
C GLY A 407 20.41 -19.17 -24.12
N MET A 408 20.11 -18.83 -22.86
CA MET A 408 18.74 -18.74 -22.36
C MET A 408 18.02 -17.47 -22.82
N MET A 409 18.70 -16.54 -23.49
CA MET A 409 18.10 -15.30 -24.01
C MET A 409 17.66 -15.37 -25.48
N ASN A 410 18.06 -16.41 -26.23
CA ASN A 410 17.82 -16.53 -27.67
C ASN A 410 16.34 -16.48 -28.06
N ASN A 411 15.47 -16.99 -27.20
CA ASN A 411 14.02 -17.04 -27.41
C ASN A 411 13.27 -16.60 -26.14
N THR A 412 13.71 -15.47 -25.58
CA THR A 412 13.21 -14.95 -24.31
C THR A 412 12.75 -13.51 -24.41
N THR A 413 11.59 -13.24 -23.85
CA THR A 413 11.14 -11.87 -23.59
C THR A 413 11.47 -11.51 -22.14
N LEU A 414 12.20 -10.42 -21.94
CA LEU A 414 12.44 -9.79 -20.65
C LEU A 414 11.43 -8.65 -20.48
N LEU A 415 10.60 -8.74 -19.45
CA LEU A 415 9.66 -7.69 -19.03
C LEU A 415 10.18 -7.09 -17.73
N VAL A 416 10.39 -5.78 -17.70
CA VAL A 416 10.78 -5.06 -16.49
C VAL A 416 9.68 -4.08 -16.12
N CYS A 417 9.24 -4.11 -14.87
CA CYS A 417 8.23 -3.19 -14.36
C CYS A 417 8.36 -2.91 -12.87
N ALA A 418 7.51 -2.04 -12.34
CA ALA A 418 7.19 -1.97 -10.92
C ALA A 418 5.73 -2.39 -10.70
N ASP A 419 5.40 -2.84 -9.51
CA ASP A 419 4.02 -3.16 -9.09
C ASP A 419 3.26 -1.90 -8.66
N HIS A 420 3.92 -0.97 -7.99
CA HIS A 420 3.48 0.39 -7.73
C HIS A 420 4.69 1.33 -7.66
N GLY A 421 4.43 2.63 -7.71
CA GLY A 421 5.43 3.63 -7.32
C GLY A 421 5.38 3.91 -5.81
N GLN A 422 5.81 5.10 -5.41
CA GLN A 422 5.72 5.56 -4.03
C GLN A 422 5.43 7.06 -3.98
N ALA A 423 4.59 7.46 -3.04
CA ALA A 423 4.21 8.84 -2.83
C ALA A 423 5.38 9.69 -2.32
N ASP A 424 5.15 10.99 -2.32
CA ASP A 424 6.05 11.95 -1.67
C ASP A 424 6.26 11.62 -0.19
N GLY A 425 7.52 11.58 0.23
CA GLY A 425 7.90 11.33 1.62
C GLY A 425 8.32 9.89 1.84
N ILE A 426 7.98 9.34 3.01
CA ILE A 426 8.44 8.04 3.48
C ILE A 426 7.25 7.07 3.45
N GLY A 427 7.41 5.98 2.71
CA GLY A 427 6.54 4.80 2.78
C GLY A 427 5.07 4.99 2.43
N GLY A 428 4.72 6.07 1.73
CA GLY A 428 3.34 6.27 1.24
C GLY A 428 3.12 5.44 -0.02
N HIS A 429 2.25 4.43 0.07
CA HIS A 429 1.66 3.78 -1.08
C HIS A 429 0.35 3.05 -0.74
N GLY A 430 -0.59 3.06 -1.67
CA GLY A 430 -1.86 2.35 -1.54
C GLY A 430 -3.06 3.11 -2.07
N HIS A 431 -2.93 4.43 -2.24
CA HIS A 431 -4.02 5.33 -2.62
C HIS A 431 -3.81 6.05 -3.94
N LEU A 432 -2.96 5.53 -4.82
CA LEU A 432 -2.74 6.05 -6.18
C LEU A 432 -2.40 7.56 -6.19
N ASP A 433 -1.56 8.00 -5.25
CA ASP A 433 -0.87 9.28 -5.39
C ASP A 433 -0.15 9.34 -6.74
N GLU A 434 0.12 10.53 -7.26
CA GLU A 434 0.76 10.72 -8.57
C GLU A 434 2.08 9.94 -8.68
N GLY A 435 2.88 9.91 -7.60
CA GLY A 435 4.13 9.15 -7.54
C GLY A 435 3.96 7.62 -7.43
N GLU A 436 2.77 7.14 -7.07
CA GLU A 436 2.43 5.72 -6.93
C GLU A 436 1.81 5.12 -8.19
N ARG A 437 1.03 5.93 -8.90
CA ARG A 437 0.02 5.48 -9.86
C ARG A 437 0.61 4.91 -11.15
N TYR A 438 1.57 5.61 -11.74
CA TYR A 438 2.19 5.23 -13.01
C TYR A 438 3.59 4.65 -12.78
N VAL A 439 3.80 3.44 -13.27
CA VAL A 439 5.02 2.66 -13.03
C VAL A 439 5.87 2.55 -14.29
N PRO A 440 7.21 2.42 -14.16
CA PRO A 440 8.03 1.98 -15.29
C PRO A 440 7.53 0.63 -15.80
N PHE A 441 7.43 0.50 -17.12
CA PHE A 441 7.07 -0.75 -17.78
C PHE A 441 7.68 -0.80 -19.19
N PHE A 442 8.51 -1.80 -19.44
CA PHE A 442 9.04 -2.05 -20.77
C PHE A 442 9.34 -3.53 -21.00
N MET A 443 9.28 -3.92 -22.27
CA MET A 443 9.54 -5.27 -22.75
C MET A 443 10.71 -5.24 -23.73
N HIS A 444 11.59 -6.22 -23.65
CA HIS A 444 12.74 -6.36 -24.53
C HIS A 444 12.94 -7.82 -24.91
N GLY A 445 13.26 -8.10 -26.17
CA GLY A 445 13.51 -9.45 -26.67
C GLY A 445 13.39 -9.58 -28.18
N PRO A 446 13.72 -10.74 -28.76
CA PRO A 446 13.75 -10.95 -30.20
C PRO A 446 12.37 -10.78 -30.86
N PHE A 447 11.29 -11.04 -30.13
CA PHE A 447 9.90 -10.92 -30.59
C PHE A 447 9.22 -9.60 -30.21
N ILE A 448 9.95 -8.69 -29.56
CA ILE A 448 9.43 -7.39 -29.13
C ILE A 448 9.93 -6.29 -30.08
N LYS A 449 9.03 -5.40 -30.51
CA LYS A 449 9.39 -4.24 -31.34
C LYS A 449 10.39 -3.36 -30.60
N GLN A 450 11.36 -2.82 -31.33
CA GLN A 450 12.45 -2.02 -30.78
C GLN A 450 12.17 -0.52 -30.98
N GLY A 451 12.54 0.30 -30.01
CA GLY A 451 12.38 1.76 -30.06
C GLY A 451 10.93 2.25 -30.06
N LEU A 452 9.96 1.38 -29.72
CA LEU A 452 8.55 1.74 -29.71
C LEU A 452 8.15 2.29 -28.34
N ARG A 453 7.42 3.40 -28.34
CA ARG A 453 6.81 4.00 -27.14
C ARG A 453 5.30 4.03 -27.34
N ILE A 454 4.57 3.49 -26.38
CA ILE A 454 3.12 3.43 -26.39
C ILE A 454 2.60 4.32 -25.25
N ASP A 455 1.90 5.38 -25.63
CA ASP A 455 1.33 6.37 -24.70
C ASP A 455 -0.12 6.09 -24.32
N GLU A 456 -0.71 5.04 -24.91
CA GLU A 456 -2.05 4.57 -24.55
C GLU A 456 -2.07 4.08 -23.10
N LYS A 457 -3.18 4.35 -22.39
CA LYS A 457 -3.33 3.95 -21.00
C LYS A 457 -3.55 2.45 -20.90
N HIS A 458 -2.67 1.77 -20.18
CA HIS A 458 -2.80 0.37 -19.82
C HIS A 458 -2.73 0.20 -18.30
N SER A 459 -3.20 -0.93 -17.82
CA SER A 459 -3.07 -1.31 -16.41
C SER A 459 -2.24 -2.57 -16.27
N LEU A 460 -1.56 -2.72 -15.13
CA LEU A 460 -0.79 -3.91 -14.76
C LEU A 460 -1.57 -5.23 -14.83
N ILE A 461 -2.92 -5.20 -14.80
CA ILE A 461 -3.74 -6.39 -15.10
C ILE A 461 -3.52 -6.96 -16.52
N SER A 462 -2.88 -6.20 -17.41
CA SER A 462 -2.51 -6.61 -18.76
C SER A 462 -1.34 -7.61 -18.77
N ILE A 463 -0.63 -7.78 -17.65
CA ILE A 463 0.52 -8.69 -17.54
C ILE A 463 0.08 -10.15 -17.74
N ALA A 464 -0.81 -10.69 -16.91
CA ALA A 464 -1.22 -12.10 -17.02
C ALA A 464 -1.69 -12.52 -18.42
N PRO A 465 -2.60 -11.80 -19.11
CA PRO A 465 -3.00 -12.18 -20.46
C PRO A 465 -1.86 -12.02 -21.47
N THR A 466 -0.97 -11.04 -21.31
CA THR A 466 0.23 -10.90 -22.17
C THR A 466 1.20 -12.06 -21.98
N LEU A 467 1.45 -12.49 -20.74
CA LEU A 467 2.29 -13.66 -20.45
C LEU A 467 1.70 -14.93 -21.05
N ALA A 468 0.39 -15.12 -20.90
CA ALA A 468 -0.31 -16.27 -21.47
C ALA A 468 -0.19 -16.26 -23.00
N TYR A 469 -0.34 -15.10 -23.64
CA TYR A 469 -0.20 -14.93 -25.08
C TYR A 469 1.21 -15.29 -25.55
N LEU A 470 2.25 -14.72 -24.94
CA LEU A 470 3.66 -15.00 -25.30
C LEU A 470 4.02 -16.48 -25.16
N LEU A 471 3.51 -17.14 -24.11
CA LEU A 471 3.81 -18.53 -23.80
C LEU A 471 2.82 -19.52 -24.44
N GLY A 472 1.84 -19.06 -25.23
CA GLY A 472 0.84 -19.94 -25.85
C GLY A 472 -0.02 -20.71 -24.84
N ALA A 473 -0.23 -20.15 -23.65
CA ALA A 473 -1.10 -20.70 -22.61
C ALA A 473 -2.53 -20.13 -22.74
N PRO A 474 -3.56 -20.79 -22.21
CA PRO A 474 -4.90 -20.20 -22.15
C PRO A 474 -4.92 -18.93 -21.28
N VAL A 475 -5.82 -17.98 -21.58
CA VAL A 475 -6.06 -16.82 -20.71
C VAL A 475 -6.60 -17.26 -19.35
N PRO A 476 -6.13 -16.71 -18.21
CA PRO A 476 -6.78 -16.92 -16.92
C PRO A 476 -8.27 -16.59 -16.97
N SER A 477 -9.13 -17.46 -16.44
CA SER A 477 -10.58 -17.42 -16.69
C SER A 477 -11.28 -16.09 -16.36
N SER A 478 -10.77 -15.36 -15.36
CA SER A 478 -11.33 -14.08 -14.89
C SER A 478 -10.53 -12.85 -15.35
N SER A 479 -9.60 -13.02 -16.29
CA SER A 479 -8.76 -11.94 -16.79
C SER A 479 -9.58 -10.90 -17.55
N ARG A 480 -9.25 -9.63 -17.29
CA ARG A 480 -9.84 -8.41 -17.87
C ARG A 480 -8.79 -7.52 -18.52
N GLY A 481 -7.51 -7.83 -18.35
CA GLY A 481 -6.41 -7.06 -18.92
C GLY A 481 -6.41 -7.15 -20.44
N THR A 482 -5.98 -6.08 -21.10
CA THR A 482 -5.78 -6.11 -22.56
C THR A 482 -4.46 -6.83 -22.85
N VAL A 483 -4.41 -7.62 -23.91
CA VAL A 483 -3.14 -8.21 -24.36
C VAL A 483 -2.28 -7.09 -24.93
N LEU A 484 -1.04 -6.98 -24.48
CA LEU A 484 -0.08 -5.97 -24.95
C LEU A 484 0.52 -6.38 -26.31
N SER A 485 -0.33 -6.71 -27.28
CA SER A 485 0.06 -7.24 -28.59
C SER A 485 0.78 -6.21 -29.46
N ASP A 486 0.58 -4.91 -29.22
CA ASP A 486 1.21 -3.84 -29.98
C ASP A 486 2.72 -3.81 -29.80
N ALA A 487 3.24 -4.34 -28.68
CA ALA A 487 4.67 -4.53 -28.45
C ALA A 487 5.27 -5.68 -29.26
N MET A 488 4.46 -6.60 -29.81
CA MET A 488 4.95 -7.82 -30.43
C MET A 488 5.22 -7.61 -31.92
N LYS A 489 6.30 -8.21 -32.43
CA LYS A 489 6.54 -8.28 -33.88
C LYS A 489 5.50 -9.20 -34.51
N THR A 490 4.84 -8.75 -35.57
CA THR A 490 4.03 -9.63 -36.42
C THR A 490 4.96 -10.66 -37.08
N LYS A 491 4.59 -11.94 -37.02
CA LYS A 491 5.31 -13.01 -37.72
C LYS A 491 5.24 -12.85 -39.23
#